data_AF-A0A3M1U198-F1
#
_entry.id   AF-A0A3M1U198-F1
#
_cell.length_a   1.000
_cell.length_b   1.000
_cell.length_c   1.000
_cell.angle_alpha   90.00
_cell.angle_beta   90.00
_cell.angle_gamma   90.00
#
_symmetry.space_group_name_H-M   'P 1'
#
loop_
_entity.id
_entity.type
_entity.pdbx_description
1 polymer ?
#
loop_
_entity_poly.entity_id
_entity_poly.type
_entity_poly.pdbx_seq_one_letter_code
_entity_poly.pdbx_strand_id
1 'polypeptide(L)'
;RERLQEVLGKEVSLGNVDPDLAVSQGAALMAQILDGRSEEVKGITVSDVSRHGLGIEVLTMVGNQVMLVYEPLIHPNQKIPYAVKKQYSLVHPDQREVEIRVLQDPTGKAQIPEEAVDIGIKGAITDIPPALYGTPHPIEISFTYNTNGQVVLRAEIPGIGKSCEIRFDHSGKRMSQEQIEQSKARIEEVFQESPIYGEFSDLIRRAENALAKAAGKEIEGELRSALLALKQAVKSNDRSAAKEAEEALLDVLFRLEIGS
;
A
#
# COMPACT_ATOMS: atom_id res chain seq x y z
N ARG A 1 -3.00 -10.82 30.63
CA ARG A 1 -4.32 -10.31 31.07
C ARG A 1 -4.19 -9.45 32.33
N GLU A 2 -3.60 -9.97 33.41
CA GLU A 2 -3.37 -9.22 34.66
C GLU A 2 -2.63 -7.88 34.47
N ARG A 3 -1.49 -7.87 33.76
CA ARG A 3 -0.78 -6.62 33.42
C ARG A 3 -1.63 -5.60 32.64
N LEU A 4 -2.54 -6.07 31.79
CA LEU A 4 -3.42 -5.18 31.03
C LEU A 4 -4.51 -4.60 31.94
N GLN A 5 -5.04 -5.40 32.87
CA GLN A 5 -6.02 -4.94 33.86
C GLN A 5 -5.41 -3.92 34.82
N GLU A 6 -4.16 -4.13 35.24
CA GLU A 6 -3.40 -3.19 36.06
C GLU A 6 -3.18 -1.85 35.34
N VAL A 7 -2.77 -1.87 34.07
CA VAL A 7 -2.53 -0.65 33.28
C VAL A 7 -3.83 0.07 32.92
N LEU A 8 -4.89 -0.66 32.57
CA LEU A 8 -6.16 -0.07 32.11
C LEU A 8 -7.12 0.27 33.26
N GLY A 9 -6.86 -0.22 34.48
CA GLY A 9 -7.72 -0.02 35.65
C GLY A 9 -9.12 -0.64 35.50
N LYS A 10 -9.30 -1.57 34.57
CA LYS A 10 -10.59 -2.19 34.22
C LYS A 10 -10.41 -3.65 33.89
N GLU A 11 -11.46 -4.44 34.11
CA GLU A 11 -11.46 -5.83 33.72
C GLU A 11 -11.39 -5.98 32.19
N VAL A 12 -10.32 -6.59 31.70
CA VAL A 12 -10.14 -6.91 30.28
C VAL A 12 -10.87 -8.21 29.99
N SER A 13 -11.86 -8.18 29.09
CA SER A 13 -12.51 -9.36 28.51
C SER A 13 -12.33 -9.33 26.99
N LEU A 14 -12.15 -10.51 26.38
CA LEU A 14 -12.09 -10.65 24.92
C LEU A 14 -13.50 -10.67 24.28
N GLY A 15 -14.55 -10.55 25.09
CA GLY A 15 -15.93 -10.77 24.64
C GLY A 15 -16.11 -12.17 24.05
N ASN A 16 -16.82 -12.23 22.92
CA ASN A 16 -17.06 -13.45 22.14
C ASN A 16 -16.13 -13.57 20.91
N VAL A 17 -15.02 -12.83 20.90
CA VAL A 17 -14.10 -12.82 19.76
C VAL A 17 -13.02 -13.87 19.98
N ASP A 18 -12.91 -14.80 19.04
CA ASP A 18 -11.81 -15.77 19.00
C ASP A 18 -10.52 -15.05 18.57
N PRO A 19 -9.49 -14.94 19.43
CA PRO A 19 -8.25 -14.23 19.11
C PRO A 19 -7.49 -14.86 17.93
N ASP A 20 -7.67 -16.15 17.68
CA ASP A 20 -6.98 -16.86 16.60
C ASP A 20 -7.64 -16.58 15.24
N LEU A 21 -8.93 -16.22 15.23
CA LEU A 21 -9.71 -15.97 14.00
C LEU A 21 -10.03 -14.48 13.77
N ALA A 22 -9.85 -13.61 14.78
CA ALA A 22 -10.26 -12.21 14.72
C ALA A 22 -9.68 -11.46 13.51
N VAL A 23 -8.41 -11.68 13.20
CA VAL A 23 -7.72 -10.99 12.10
C VAL A 23 -8.23 -11.47 10.74
N SER A 24 -8.43 -12.78 10.56
CA SER A 24 -8.90 -13.33 9.28
C SER A 24 -10.37 -12.98 9.02
N GLN A 25 -11.22 -13.01 10.06
CA GLN A 25 -12.61 -12.57 9.98
C GLN A 25 -12.70 -11.07 9.65
N GLY A 26 -11.89 -10.23 10.30
CA GLY A 26 -11.82 -8.80 9.98
C GLY A 26 -11.35 -8.53 8.55
N ALA A 27 -10.35 -9.28 8.06
CA ALA A 27 -9.88 -9.17 6.68
C ALA A 27 -10.96 -9.60 5.66
N ALA A 28 -11.71 -10.66 5.94
CA ALA A 28 -12.82 -11.11 5.10
C ALA A 28 -13.94 -10.04 5.03
N LEU A 29 -14.27 -9.43 6.17
CA LEU A 29 -15.27 -8.35 6.23
C LEU A 29 -14.78 -7.10 5.48
N MET A 30 -13.50 -6.74 5.58
CA MET A 30 -12.91 -5.67 4.77
C MET A 30 -12.99 -5.96 3.27
N ALA A 31 -12.75 -7.22 2.85
CA ALA A 31 -12.89 -7.61 1.46
C ALA A 31 -14.35 -7.46 0.96
N GLN A 32 -15.34 -7.83 1.78
CA GLN A 32 -16.75 -7.62 1.45
C GLN A 32 -17.13 -6.13 1.35
N ILE A 33 -16.60 -5.29 2.24
CA ILE A 33 -16.79 -3.83 2.17
C ILE A 33 -16.21 -3.26 0.86
N LEU A 34 -15.02 -3.72 0.47
CA LEU A 34 -14.36 -3.27 -0.76
C LEU A 34 -15.06 -3.76 -2.03
N ASP A 35 -15.61 -4.99 -2.01
CA ASP A 35 -16.39 -5.53 -3.12
C ASP A 35 -17.73 -4.79 -3.30
N GLY A 36 -18.33 -4.31 -2.20
CA GLY A 36 -19.49 -3.44 -2.22
C GLY A 36 -20.81 -4.10 -2.65
N ARG A 37 -20.82 -5.43 -2.81
CA ARG A 37 -21.98 -6.22 -3.28
C ARG A 37 -22.83 -6.83 -2.17
N SER A 38 -22.36 -6.78 -0.91
CA SER A 38 -23.10 -7.34 0.22
C SER A 38 -23.97 -6.26 0.90
N GLU A 39 -25.27 -6.49 0.97
CA GLU A 39 -26.22 -5.63 1.71
C GLU A 39 -25.93 -5.63 3.23
N GLU A 40 -25.29 -6.66 3.76
CA GLU A 40 -25.00 -6.79 5.20
C GLU A 40 -23.93 -5.79 5.68
N VAL A 41 -23.04 -5.35 4.79
CA VAL A 41 -21.96 -4.40 5.11
C VAL A 41 -22.25 -2.98 4.62
N LYS A 42 -23.43 -2.76 4.05
CA LYS A 42 -23.84 -1.48 3.48
C LYS A 42 -24.01 -0.44 4.58
N GLY A 43 -23.27 0.66 4.46
CA GLY A 43 -23.24 1.74 5.44
C GLY A 43 -22.09 1.68 6.45
N ILE A 44 -21.24 0.63 6.41
CA ILE A 44 -20.00 0.59 7.19
C ILE A 44 -18.95 1.46 6.49
N THR A 45 -18.42 2.46 7.20
CA THR A 45 -17.28 3.27 6.74
C THR A 45 -16.07 2.99 7.62
N VAL A 46 -14.97 2.57 6.99
CA VAL A 46 -13.71 2.31 7.68
C VAL A 46 -12.76 3.47 7.44
N SER A 47 -12.30 4.10 8.52
CA SER A 47 -11.27 5.13 8.49
C SER A 47 -10.08 4.63 9.27
N ASP A 48 -8.92 4.61 8.62
CA ASP A 48 -7.65 4.32 9.28
C ASP A 48 -6.91 5.63 9.60
N VAL A 49 -5.80 5.54 10.33
CA VAL A 49 -4.95 6.67 10.72
C VAL A 49 -3.47 6.38 10.43
N SER A 50 -2.68 7.44 10.23
CA SER A 50 -1.22 7.33 10.12
C SER A 50 -0.61 6.82 11.43
N ARG A 51 0.29 5.84 11.35
CA ARG A 51 1.01 5.34 12.55
C ARG A 51 2.09 6.29 13.05
N HIS A 52 2.66 7.07 12.14
CA HIS A 52 3.75 7.99 12.42
C HIS A 52 3.51 9.29 11.64
N GLY A 53 4.06 10.39 12.15
CA GLY A 53 4.18 11.60 11.38
C GLY A 53 5.27 11.47 10.32
N LEU A 54 5.08 12.16 9.20
CA LEU A 54 6.09 12.29 8.15
C LEU A 54 6.26 13.77 7.86
N GLY A 55 7.50 14.19 7.67
CA GLY A 55 7.84 15.58 7.43
C GLY A 55 9.11 15.69 6.59
N ILE A 56 9.49 16.92 6.29
CA ILE A 56 10.69 17.24 5.53
C ILE A 56 11.59 18.18 6.30
N GLU A 57 12.87 18.12 5.97
CA GLU A 57 13.88 19.04 6.43
C GLU A 57 13.81 20.34 5.60
N VAL A 58 13.64 21.48 6.26
CA VAL A 58 13.47 22.79 5.60
C VAL A 58 14.48 23.78 6.17
N LEU A 59 15.19 24.50 5.30
CA LEU A 59 15.98 25.66 5.69
C LEU A 59 15.06 26.87 5.86
N THR A 60 15.13 27.52 7.03
CA THR A 60 14.40 28.74 7.34
C THR A 60 15.34 29.82 7.88
N MET A 61 14.94 31.09 7.73
CA MET A 61 15.64 32.22 8.34
C MET A 61 14.91 32.65 9.60
N VAL A 62 15.56 32.55 10.76
CA VAL A 62 15.05 33.13 12.01
C VAL A 62 15.96 34.29 12.38
N GLY A 63 15.46 35.52 12.21
CA GLY A 63 16.28 36.72 12.29
C GLY A 63 17.35 36.74 11.19
N ASN A 64 18.63 36.83 11.58
CA ASN A 64 19.77 36.83 10.66
C ASN A 64 20.48 35.46 10.59
N GLN A 65 19.87 34.39 11.12
CA GLN A 65 20.47 33.07 11.16
C GLN A 65 19.70 32.07 10.31
N VAL A 66 20.46 31.27 9.56
CA VAL A 66 19.97 30.11 8.83
C VAL A 66 19.78 28.98 9.84
N MET A 67 18.57 28.43 9.91
CA MET A 67 18.26 27.29 10.77
C MET A 67 17.60 26.19 9.96
N LEU A 68 17.86 24.96 10.37
CA LEU A 68 17.24 23.77 9.81
C LEU A 68 16.10 23.36 10.72
N VAL A 69 14.90 23.22 10.17
CA VAL A 69 13.69 22.86 10.93
C VAL A 69 13.05 21.62 10.33
N TYR A 70 12.41 20.83 11.19
CA TYR A 70 11.53 19.77 10.77
C TYR A 70 10.13 20.35 10.51
N GLU A 71 9.63 20.18 9.30
CA GLU A 71 8.29 20.63 8.92
C GLU A 71 7.38 19.41 8.70
N PRO A 72 6.38 19.18 9.57
CA PRO A 72 5.49 18.02 9.45
C PRO A 72 4.59 18.16 8.22
N LEU A 73 4.52 17.13 7.38
CA LEU A 73 3.56 17.00 6.29
C LEU A 73 2.30 16.25 6.73
N ILE A 74 2.43 15.30 7.66
CA ILE A 74 1.32 14.64 8.34
C ILE A 74 1.73 14.35 9.79
N HIS A 75 0.80 14.49 10.73
CA HIS A 75 1.03 14.13 12.14
C HIS A 75 0.71 12.65 12.42
N PRO A 76 1.25 12.05 13.49
CA PRO A 76 0.80 10.74 13.94
C PRO A 76 -0.71 10.74 14.26
N ASN A 77 -1.37 9.61 14.02
CA ASN A 77 -2.79 9.40 14.24
C ASN A 77 -3.72 10.31 13.40
N GLN A 78 -3.21 10.88 12.30
CA GLN A 78 -4.01 11.64 11.36
C GLN A 78 -4.82 10.69 10.47
N LYS A 79 -6.12 10.95 10.28
CA LYS A 79 -6.98 10.13 9.42
C LYS A 79 -6.47 10.06 7.99
N ILE A 80 -6.47 8.87 7.40
CA ILE A 80 -6.18 8.62 5.98
C ILE A 80 -7.46 8.21 5.23
N PRO A 81 -7.63 8.60 3.96
CA PRO A 81 -6.66 9.29 3.11
C PRO A 81 -6.42 10.75 3.51
N TYR A 82 -5.19 11.23 3.32
CA TYR A 82 -4.76 12.57 3.66
C TYR A 82 -3.95 13.20 2.53
N ALA A 83 -4.14 14.49 2.30
CA ALA A 83 -3.33 15.26 1.35
C ALA A 83 -3.07 16.66 1.91
N VAL A 84 -1.83 17.13 1.74
CA VAL A 84 -1.45 18.50 2.06
C VAL A 84 -0.56 19.06 0.96
N LYS A 85 -0.62 20.37 0.81
CA LYS A 85 0.16 21.12 -0.15
C LYS A 85 0.79 22.31 0.57
N LYS A 86 2.12 22.42 0.53
CA LYS A 86 2.89 23.48 1.17
C LYS A 86 3.77 24.18 0.14
N GLN A 87 3.88 25.49 0.28
CA GLN A 87 4.71 26.33 -0.58
C GLN A 87 5.93 26.82 0.20
N TYR A 88 7.08 26.72 -0.44
CA TYR A 88 8.36 27.19 0.06
C TYR A 88 9.07 27.98 -1.05
N SER A 89 10.28 28.44 -0.75
CA SER A 89 11.17 29.10 -1.69
C SER A 89 12.53 28.44 -1.63
N LEU A 90 13.26 28.48 -2.74
CA LEU A 90 14.70 28.25 -2.71
C LEU A 90 15.38 29.31 -1.82
N VAL A 91 16.56 28.98 -1.31
CA VAL A 91 17.29 29.84 -0.37
C VAL A 91 18.04 30.94 -1.12
N HIS A 92 18.56 30.63 -2.32
CA HIS A 92 19.34 31.57 -3.11
C HIS A 92 18.84 31.65 -4.58
N PRO A 93 18.89 32.84 -5.23
CA PRO A 93 18.47 32.99 -6.64
C PRO A 93 19.26 32.13 -7.63
N ASP A 94 20.54 31.89 -7.35
CA ASP A 94 21.44 31.05 -8.17
C ASP A 94 21.48 29.57 -7.72
N GLN A 95 20.56 29.13 -6.84
CA GLN A 95 20.52 27.75 -6.36
C GLN A 95 20.19 26.79 -7.53
N ARG A 96 21.13 25.88 -7.83
CA ARG A 96 21.02 24.94 -8.97
C ARG A 96 20.43 23.59 -8.63
N GLU A 97 20.35 23.27 -7.35
CA GLU A 97 19.87 21.99 -6.84
C GLU A 97 19.11 22.18 -5.53
N VAL A 98 18.07 21.37 -5.33
CA VAL A 98 17.37 21.23 -4.05
C VAL A 98 17.20 19.75 -3.74
N GLU A 99 17.63 19.34 -2.56
CA GLU A 99 17.41 18.01 -2.01
C GLU A 99 16.24 18.05 -1.04
N ILE A 100 15.34 17.08 -1.15
CA ILE A 100 14.19 16.88 -0.28
C ILE A 100 14.44 15.58 0.47
N ARG A 101 14.67 15.68 1.78
CA ARG A 101 14.83 14.55 2.68
C ARG A 101 13.56 14.37 3.50
N VAL A 102 13.07 13.13 3.56
CA VAL A 102 11.87 12.81 4.32
C VAL A 102 12.24 12.12 5.63
N LEU A 103 11.64 12.62 6.70
CA LEU A 103 11.90 12.22 8.07
C LEU A 103 10.62 11.71 8.72
N GLN A 104 10.77 10.72 9.60
CA GLN A 104 9.68 10.11 10.34
C GLN A 104 9.67 10.60 11.79
N ASP A 105 8.52 11.11 12.24
CA ASP A 105 8.31 11.54 13.62
C ASP A 105 7.29 10.62 14.30
N PRO A 106 7.72 9.61 15.07
CA PRO A 106 6.81 8.71 15.77
C PRO A 106 6.06 9.39 16.93
N THR A 107 6.55 10.52 17.43
CA THR A 107 6.01 11.19 18.62
C THR A 107 5.09 12.36 18.29
N GLY A 108 5.24 12.96 17.10
CA GLY A 108 4.53 14.16 16.66
C GLY A 108 5.03 15.44 17.32
N LYS A 109 6.24 15.44 17.89
CA LYS A 109 6.82 16.54 18.68
C LYS A 109 8.12 17.09 18.11
N ALA A 110 8.64 16.52 17.03
CA ALA A 110 9.90 16.98 16.44
C ALA A 110 9.75 18.42 15.93
N GLN A 111 10.74 19.26 16.23
CA GLN A 111 10.85 20.63 15.73
C GLN A 111 12.11 20.83 14.89
N ILE A 112 13.15 20.06 15.19
CA ILE A 112 14.40 20.03 14.43
C ILE A 112 14.63 18.62 13.85
N PRO A 113 15.36 18.51 12.73
CA PRO A 113 15.60 17.22 12.05
C PRO A 113 16.23 16.15 12.94
N GLU A 114 17.08 16.55 13.90
CA GLU A 114 17.79 15.67 14.82
C GLU A 114 16.84 14.96 15.81
N GLU A 115 15.64 15.48 16.02
CA GLU A 115 14.60 14.86 16.86
C GLU A 115 13.75 13.84 16.08
N ALA A 116 13.85 13.82 14.76
CA ALA A 116 13.16 12.89 13.88
C ALA A 116 14.07 11.73 13.44
N VAL A 117 13.46 10.67 12.90
CA VAL A 117 14.19 9.51 12.38
C VAL A 117 14.36 9.66 10.88
N ASP A 118 15.60 9.65 10.41
CA ASP A 118 15.88 9.53 8.98
C ASP A 118 15.59 8.11 8.48
N ILE A 119 14.71 8.03 7.50
CA ILE A 119 14.30 6.77 6.85
C ILE A 119 15.07 6.50 5.56
N GLY A 120 16.05 7.35 5.22
CA GLY A 120 16.92 7.21 4.06
C GLY A 120 16.24 7.53 2.73
N ILE A 121 15.05 8.13 2.78
CA ILE A 121 14.26 8.45 1.60
C ILE A 121 14.45 9.93 1.27
N LYS A 122 14.97 10.16 0.07
CA LYS A 122 15.28 11.49 -0.45
C LYS A 122 15.08 11.58 -1.94
N GLY A 123 14.88 12.79 -2.42
CA GLY A 123 14.81 13.13 -3.85
C GLY A 123 15.51 14.46 -4.09
N ALA A 124 15.86 14.74 -5.34
CA ALA A 124 16.49 16.00 -5.69
C ALA A 124 15.93 16.54 -7.00
N ILE A 125 15.90 17.87 -7.11
CA ILE A 125 15.69 18.57 -8.38
C ILE A 125 17.02 19.24 -8.74
N THR A 126 17.60 18.85 -9.86
CA THR A 126 18.89 19.35 -10.36
C THR A 126 18.70 20.24 -11.61
N ASP A 127 19.77 20.94 -11.98
CA ASP A 127 19.84 21.84 -13.13
C ASP A 127 18.74 22.91 -13.11
N ILE A 128 18.55 23.52 -11.94
CA ILE A 128 17.68 24.67 -11.75
C ILE A 128 18.40 25.89 -12.34
N PRO A 129 17.80 26.60 -13.32
CA PRO A 129 18.40 27.80 -13.88
C PRO A 129 18.34 28.94 -12.85
N PRO A 130 19.30 29.88 -12.86
CA PRO A 130 19.25 31.08 -12.03
C PRO A 130 17.94 31.86 -12.18
N ALA A 131 17.44 32.42 -11.09
CA ALA A 131 16.22 33.21 -11.12
C ALA A 131 16.43 34.60 -11.77
N LEU A 132 15.54 34.97 -12.69
CA LEU A 132 15.71 36.15 -13.56
C LEU A 132 15.65 37.51 -12.82
N TYR A 133 14.94 37.58 -11.68
CA TYR A 133 14.69 38.83 -10.96
C TYR A 133 15.28 38.85 -9.55
N GLY A 134 16.25 37.99 -9.26
CA GLY A 134 16.89 37.91 -7.93
C GLY A 134 15.97 37.43 -6.81
N THR A 135 14.72 37.05 -7.12
CA THR A 135 13.82 36.35 -6.18
C THR A 135 14.00 34.86 -6.41
N PRO A 136 14.39 34.06 -5.39
CA PRO A 136 14.56 32.63 -5.56
C PRO A 136 13.29 31.94 -6.06
N HIS A 137 13.44 30.82 -6.77
CA HIS A 137 12.29 30.11 -7.31
C HIS A 137 11.36 29.60 -6.19
N PRO A 138 10.04 29.72 -6.33
CA PRO A 138 9.11 29.05 -5.43
C PRO A 138 9.14 27.55 -5.69
N ILE A 139 9.11 26.75 -4.62
CA ILE A 139 8.99 25.30 -4.68
C ILE A 139 7.73 24.87 -3.94
N GLU A 140 6.99 23.96 -4.55
CA GLU A 140 5.74 23.45 -4.06
C GLU A 140 5.89 21.98 -3.69
N ILE A 141 5.54 21.65 -2.45
CA ILE A 141 5.56 20.28 -1.94
C ILE A 141 4.12 19.81 -1.79
N SER A 142 3.75 18.80 -2.57
CA SER A 142 2.48 18.09 -2.46
C SER A 142 2.72 16.74 -1.83
N PHE A 143 2.01 16.45 -0.74
CA PHE A 143 2.11 15.19 -0.01
C PHE A 143 0.75 14.51 0.01
N THR A 144 0.72 13.23 -0.32
CA THR A 144 -0.48 12.40 -0.24
C THR A 144 -0.18 11.09 0.49
N TYR A 145 -1.15 10.64 1.29
CA TYR A 145 -1.14 9.34 1.94
C TYR A 145 -2.51 8.70 1.70
N ASN A 146 -2.53 7.61 0.93
CA ASN A 146 -3.76 6.89 0.63
C ASN A 146 -4.09 5.76 1.62
N THR A 147 -5.28 5.17 1.46
CA THR A 147 -5.79 4.06 2.29
C THR A 147 -4.97 2.78 2.19
N ASN A 148 -4.14 2.63 1.16
CA ASN A 148 -3.34 1.43 0.92
C ASN A 148 -1.96 1.49 1.58
N GLY A 149 -1.64 2.55 2.34
CA GLY A 149 -0.30 2.72 2.90
C GLY A 149 0.68 3.43 1.97
N GLN A 150 0.28 3.83 0.76
CA GLN A 150 1.19 4.49 -0.16
C GLN A 150 1.26 5.98 0.16
N VAL A 151 2.49 6.44 0.29
CA VAL A 151 2.78 7.87 0.46
C VAL A 151 3.44 8.36 -0.82
N VAL A 152 3.02 9.52 -1.31
CA VAL A 152 3.64 10.18 -2.46
C VAL A 152 3.96 11.62 -2.06
N LEU A 153 5.22 12.00 -2.20
CA LEU A 153 5.66 13.37 -2.06
C LEU A 153 6.14 13.84 -3.43
N ARG A 154 5.53 14.91 -3.94
CA ARG A 154 5.94 15.57 -5.17
C ARG A 154 6.44 16.97 -4.87
N ALA A 155 7.67 17.25 -5.25
CA ALA A 155 8.27 18.57 -5.23
C ALA A 155 8.26 19.15 -6.65
N GLU A 156 7.78 20.37 -6.83
CA GLU A 156 7.70 21.02 -8.14
C GLU A 156 8.13 22.48 -8.05
N ILE A 157 8.85 22.94 -9.08
CA ILE A 157 9.19 24.34 -9.29
C ILE A 157 8.40 24.82 -10.52
N PRO A 158 7.18 25.39 -10.33
CA PRO A 158 6.23 25.58 -11.42
C PRO A 158 6.76 26.49 -12.54
N GLY A 159 7.55 27.52 -12.19
CA GLY A 159 8.06 28.50 -13.16
C GLY A 159 9.04 27.93 -14.20
N ILE A 160 9.64 26.76 -13.93
CA ILE A 160 10.63 26.12 -14.81
C ILE A 160 10.22 24.69 -15.20
N GLY A 161 9.06 24.21 -14.74
CA GLY A 161 8.53 22.88 -15.04
C GLY A 161 9.37 21.71 -14.52
N LYS A 162 10.26 21.95 -13.55
CA LYS A 162 11.10 20.92 -12.94
C LYS A 162 10.40 20.33 -11.73
N SER A 163 10.39 19.00 -11.61
CA SER A 163 9.80 18.32 -10.46
C SER A 163 10.55 17.05 -10.09
N CYS A 164 10.44 16.65 -8.83
CA CYS A 164 10.88 15.37 -8.30
C CYS A 164 9.69 14.70 -7.61
N GLU A 165 9.52 13.40 -7.79
CA GLU A 165 8.49 12.63 -7.10
C GLU A 165 9.16 11.50 -6.32
N ILE A 166 8.82 11.42 -5.03
CA ILE A 166 9.28 10.43 -4.08
C ILE A 166 8.07 9.58 -3.70
N ARG A 167 8.13 8.29 -4.01
CA ARG A 167 7.08 7.33 -3.64
C ARG A 167 7.57 6.43 -2.51
N PHE A 168 6.80 6.40 -1.43
CA PHE A 168 6.96 5.45 -0.35
C PHE A 168 6.00 4.30 -0.64
N ASP A 169 6.50 3.33 -1.38
CA ASP A 169 5.93 2.00 -1.31
C ASP A 169 6.67 1.28 -0.18
N HIS A 170 5.99 0.41 0.58
CA HIS A 170 6.59 -0.51 1.58
C HIS A 170 7.59 -1.52 0.98
N SER A 171 8.17 -1.22 -0.18
CA SER A 171 8.89 -2.07 -1.10
C SER A 171 10.41 -1.93 -1.05
N GLY A 172 10.99 -1.49 0.06
CA GLY A 172 12.45 -1.55 0.26
C GLY A 172 13.03 -2.98 0.12
N LYS A 173 12.16 -4.01 0.05
CA LYS A 173 12.47 -5.37 -0.37
C LYS A 173 11.53 -5.85 -1.49
N ARG A 174 11.27 -5.05 -2.51
CA ARG A 174 10.57 -5.56 -3.69
C ARG A 174 11.48 -6.47 -4.47
N MET A 175 10.95 -7.64 -4.76
CA MET A 175 11.40 -8.45 -5.87
C MET A 175 11.37 -7.57 -7.13
N SER A 176 12.45 -7.54 -7.91
CA SER A 176 12.41 -7.02 -9.27
C SER A 176 11.29 -7.72 -10.07
N GLN A 177 10.84 -7.14 -11.18
CA GLN A 177 9.82 -7.79 -12.00
C GLN A 177 10.24 -9.22 -12.39
N GLU A 178 11.52 -9.41 -12.67
CA GLU A 178 12.14 -10.72 -12.91
C GLU A 178 12.06 -11.64 -11.68
N GLN A 179 12.37 -11.14 -10.48
CA GLN A 179 12.22 -11.91 -9.25
C GLN A 179 10.75 -12.25 -8.95
N ILE A 180 9.80 -11.37 -9.30
CA ILE A 180 8.36 -11.65 -9.18
C ILE A 180 7.98 -12.80 -10.13
N GLU A 181 8.45 -12.78 -11.37
CA GLU A 181 8.20 -13.85 -12.35
C GLU A 181 8.85 -15.16 -11.92
N GLN A 182 10.10 -15.13 -11.42
CA GLN A 182 10.77 -16.30 -10.87
C GLN A 182 10.04 -16.87 -9.64
N SER A 183 9.51 -16.01 -8.75
CA SER A 183 8.67 -16.46 -7.63
C SER A 183 7.37 -17.10 -8.09
N LYS A 184 6.73 -16.54 -9.11
CA LYS A 184 5.53 -17.15 -9.70
C LYS A 184 5.85 -18.53 -10.27
N ALA A 185 6.95 -18.65 -11.01
CA ALA A 185 7.41 -19.94 -11.54
C ALA A 185 7.68 -20.95 -10.43
N ARG A 186 8.35 -20.54 -9.35
CA ARG A 186 8.63 -21.40 -8.18
C ARG A 186 7.35 -21.83 -7.45
N ILE A 187 6.37 -20.95 -7.33
CA ILE A 187 5.06 -21.28 -6.76
C ILE A 187 4.37 -22.32 -7.65
N GLU A 188 4.47 -22.18 -8.97
CA GLU A 188 3.90 -23.13 -9.92
C GLU A 188 4.58 -24.51 -9.84
N GLU A 189 5.92 -24.55 -9.68
CA GLU A 189 6.67 -25.79 -9.46
C GLU A 189 6.19 -26.55 -8.21
N VAL A 190 5.86 -25.86 -7.12
CA VAL A 190 5.31 -26.50 -5.90
C VAL A 190 3.98 -27.22 -6.19
N PHE A 191 3.18 -26.71 -7.13
CA PHE A 191 1.97 -27.41 -7.55
C PHE A 191 2.29 -28.60 -8.47
N GLN A 192 3.31 -28.50 -9.31
CA GLN A 192 3.77 -29.58 -10.20
C GLN A 192 4.35 -30.79 -9.46
N GLU A 193 4.86 -30.61 -8.24
CA GLU A 193 5.31 -31.72 -7.38
C GLU A 193 4.18 -32.65 -6.95
N SER A 194 2.92 -32.22 -7.05
CA SER A 194 1.77 -33.06 -6.70
C SER A 194 1.53 -34.15 -7.77
N PRO A 195 1.42 -35.44 -7.40
CA PRO A 195 1.16 -36.54 -8.34
C PRO A 195 -0.12 -36.38 -9.16
N ILE A 196 -1.11 -35.68 -8.62
CA ILE A 196 -2.40 -35.45 -9.26
C ILE A 196 -2.45 -34.17 -10.09
N TYR A 197 -1.41 -33.32 -10.06
CA TYR A 197 -1.39 -32.05 -10.80
C TYR A 197 -1.58 -32.23 -12.31
N GLY A 198 -0.96 -33.27 -12.88
CA GLY A 198 -1.09 -33.58 -14.30
C GLY A 198 -2.54 -33.75 -14.77
N GLU A 199 -3.42 -34.28 -13.91
CA GLU A 199 -4.84 -34.49 -14.21
C GLU A 199 -5.62 -33.18 -14.34
N PHE A 200 -5.23 -32.13 -13.60
CA PHE A 200 -5.97 -30.87 -13.50
C PHE A 200 -5.25 -29.67 -14.13
N SER A 201 -4.00 -29.84 -14.57
CA SER A 201 -3.13 -28.76 -15.06
C SER A 201 -3.74 -27.95 -16.22
N ASP A 202 -4.38 -28.61 -17.18
CA ASP A 202 -5.02 -27.94 -18.31
C ASP A 202 -6.24 -27.10 -17.90
N LEU A 203 -7.03 -27.62 -16.96
CA LEU A 203 -8.18 -26.89 -16.42
C LEU A 203 -7.72 -25.67 -15.62
N ILE A 204 -6.70 -25.82 -14.78
CA ILE A 204 -6.08 -24.72 -14.02
C ILE A 204 -5.63 -23.62 -14.97
N ARG A 205 -4.86 -23.96 -16.01
CA ARG A 205 -4.38 -22.99 -17.01
C ARG A 205 -5.52 -22.33 -17.78
N ARG A 206 -6.57 -23.08 -18.13
CA ARG A 206 -7.77 -22.51 -18.79
C ARG A 206 -8.46 -21.51 -17.88
N ALA A 207 -8.64 -21.85 -16.60
CA ALA A 207 -9.26 -20.98 -15.61
C ALA A 207 -8.44 -19.72 -15.34
N GLU A 208 -7.11 -19.79 -15.27
CA GLU A 208 -6.24 -18.61 -15.13
C GLU A 208 -6.38 -17.63 -16.30
N ASN A 209 -6.41 -18.15 -17.53
CA ASN A 209 -6.64 -17.33 -18.72
C ASN A 209 -8.04 -16.73 -18.73
N ALA A 210 -9.05 -17.48 -18.29
CA ALA A 210 -10.42 -17.01 -18.16
C ALA A 210 -10.54 -15.91 -17.09
N LEU A 211 -9.81 -16.03 -15.98
CA LEU A 211 -9.76 -15.02 -14.91
C LEU A 211 -9.28 -13.67 -15.44
N ALA A 212 -8.23 -13.66 -16.26
CA ALA A 212 -7.73 -12.43 -16.90
C ALA A 212 -8.78 -11.77 -17.80
N LYS A 213 -9.64 -12.55 -18.46
CA LYS A 213 -10.75 -12.05 -19.30
C LYS A 213 -12.00 -11.67 -18.51
N ALA A 214 -12.18 -12.27 -17.34
CA ALA A 214 -13.29 -12.00 -16.44
C ALA A 214 -13.06 -10.76 -15.55
N ALA A 215 -11.91 -10.10 -15.66
CA ALA A 215 -11.56 -8.92 -14.88
C ALA A 215 -12.68 -7.86 -14.92
N GLY A 216 -13.26 -7.54 -13.76
CA GLY A 216 -14.36 -6.59 -13.60
C GLY A 216 -15.77 -7.16 -13.82
N LYS A 217 -15.92 -8.45 -14.13
CA LYS A 217 -17.23 -9.13 -14.23
C LYS A 217 -17.67 -9.66 -12.87
N GLU A 218 -18.98 -9.84 -12.69
CA GLU A 218 -19.56 -10.35 -11.43
C GLU A 218 -19.01 -11.74 -11.07
N ILE A 219 -18.81 -12.59 -12.08
CA ILE A 219 -18.34 -13.97 -11.97
C ILE A 219 -16.85 -14.12 -11.62
N GLU A 220 -16.07 -13.03 -11.66
CA GLU A 220 -14.62 -13.07 -11.37
C GLU A 220 -14.34 -13.64 -9.97
N GLY A 221 -15.13 -13.23 -8.97
CA GLY A 221 -14.97 -13.67 -7.59
C GLY A 221 -15.22 -15.17 -7.42
N GLU A 222 -16.30 -15.67 -8.00
CA GLU A 222 -16.64 -17.10 -8.00
C GLU A 222 -15.56 -17.92 -8.72
N LEU A 223 -15.11 -17.46 -9.90
CA LEU A 223 -14.07 -18.13 -10.68
C LEU A 223 -12.75 -18.21 -9.91
N ARG A 224 -12.37 -17.12 -9.23
CA ARG A 224 -11.16 -17.07 -8.41
C ARG A 224 -11.23 -18.03 -7.23
N SER A 225 -12.40 -18.11 -6.58
CA SER A 225 -12.62 -18.99 -5.44
C SER A 225 -12.55 -20.46 -5.85
N ALA A 226 -13.25 -20.85 -6.93
CA ALA A 226 -13.24 -22.21 -7.45
C ALA A 226 -11.83 -22.64 -7.91
N LEU A 227 -11.09 -21.75 -8.58
CA LEU A 227 -9.71 -22.02 -8.99
C LEU A 227 -8.78 -22.22 -7.78
N LEU A 228 -8.94 -21.42 -6.72
CA LEU A 228 -8.15 -21.55 -5.50
C LEU A 228 -8.43 -22.88 -4.79
N ALA A 229 -9.70 -23.28 -4.69
CA ALA A 229 -10.10 -24.54 -4.10
C ALA A 229 -9.46 -25.74 -4.83
N LEU A 230 -9.48 -25.73 -6.17
CA LEU A 230 -8.83 -26.76 -6.98
C LEU A 230 -7.32 -26.80 -6.74
N LYS A 231 -6.62 -25.64 -6.77
CA LYS A 231 -5.18 -25.58 -6.50
C LYS A 231 -4.83 -26.09 -5.09
N GLN A 232 -5.65 -25.80 -4.09
CA GLN A 232 -5.44 -26.25 -2.72
C GLN A 232 -5.61 -27.77 -2.60
N ALA A 233 -6.64 -28.36 -3.22
CA ALA A 233 -6.87 -29.79 -3.23
C ALA A 233 -5.76 -30.56 -3.98
N VAL A 234 -5.27 -30.00 -5.09
CA VAL A 234 -4.11 -30.53 -5.82
C VAL A 234 -2.86 -30.50 -4.94
N LYS A 235 -2.60 -29.39 -4.23
CA LYS A 235 -1.46 -29.29 -3.32
C LYS A 235 -1.53 -30.27 -2.15
N SER A 236 -2.71 -30.51 -1.58
CA SER A 236 -2.89 -31.48 -0.49
C SER A 236 -2.96 -32.93 -0.96
N ASN A 237 -2.83 -33.17 -2.28
CA ASN A 237 -2.93 -34.49 -2.90
C ASN A 237 -4.28 -35.20 -2.60
N ASP A 238 -5.34 -34.43 -2.41
CA ASP A 238 -6.69 -34.94 -2.14
C ASP A 238 -7.47 -35.06 -3.45
N ARG A 239 -7.53 -36.28 -3.98
CA ARG A 239 -8.17 -36.57 -5.26
C ARG A 239 -9.69 -36.42 -5.21
N SER A 240 -10.32 -36.60 -4.04
CA SER A 240 -11.77 -36.46 -3.91
C SER A 240 -12.14 -34.98 -3.94
N ALA A 241 -11.48 -34.18 -3.12
CA ALA A 241 -11.69 -32.73 -3.08
C ALA A 241 -11.32 -32.07 -4.43
N ALA A 242 -10.29 -32.57 -5.12
CA ALA A 242 -9.89 -32.03 -6.42
C ALA A 242 -10.97 -32.24 -7.49
N LYS A 243 -11.64 -33.40 -7.52
CA LYS A 243 -12.75 -33.65 -8.45
C LYS A 243 -13.99 -32.80 -8.16
N GLU A 244 -14.32 -32.62 -6.89
CA GLU A 244 -15.44 -31.75 -6.51
C GLU A 244 -15.15 -30.29 -6.90
N ALA A 245 -13.93 -29.82 -6.65
CA ALA A 245 -13.48 -28.49 -7.08
C ALA A 245 -13.40 -28.36 -8.62
N GLU A 246 -13.08 -29.44 -9.34
CA GLU A 246 -13.08 -29.50 -10.80
C GLU A 246 -14.48 -29.24 -11.35
N GLU A 247 -15.49 -29.94 -10.84
CA GLU A 247 -16.90 -29.78 -11.25
C GLU A 247 -17.39 -28.35 -10.99
N ALA A 248 -17.11 -27.82 -9.80
CA ALA A 248 -17.46 -26.44 -9.45
C ALA A 248 -16.78 -25.42 -10.38
N LEU A 249 -15.50 -25.62 -10.72
CA LEU A 249 -14.76 -24.73 -11.61
C LEU A 249 -15.29 -24.79 -13.05
N LEU A 250 -15.65 -25.97 -13.53
CA LEU A 250 -16.25 -26.15 -14.86
C LEU A 250 -17.60 -25.46 -14.99
N ASP A 251 -18.46 -25.53 -13.97
CA ASP A 251 -19.74 -24.83 -13.96
C ASP A 251 -19.56 -23.30 -14.06
N VAL A 252 -18.63 -22.75 -13.27
CA VAL A 252 -18.34 -21.31 -13.30
C VAL A 252 -17.77 -20.89 -14.67
N LEU A 253 -16.87 -21.68 -15.25
CA LEU A 253 -16.33 -21.42 -16.59
C LEU A 253 -17.41 -21.47 -17.67
N PHE A 254 -18.33 -22.42 -17.60
CA PHE A 254 -19.43 -22.54 -18.53
C PHE A 254 -20.38 -21.34 -18.45
N ARG A 255 -20.72 -20.89 -17.23
CA ARG A 255 -21.51 -19.68 -17.01
C ARG A 255 -20.82 -18.42 -17.56
N LEU A 256 -19.49 -18.32 -17.45
CA LEU A 256 -18.72 -17.23 -18.07
C LEU A 256 -18.80 -17.27 -19.60
N GLU A 257 -18.72 -18.45 -20.22
CA GLU A 257 -18.79 -18.61 -21.67
C GLU A 257 -20.17 -18.30 -22.25
N ILE A 258 -21.24 -18.61 -21.50
CA ILE A 258 -22.63 -18.30 -21.91
C ILE A 258 -23.00 -16.83 -21.65
N GLY A 259 -22.44 -16.23 -20.60
CA GLY A 259 -22.69 -14.83 -20.23
C GLY A 259 -21.77 -13.80 -20.91
N SER A 260 -20.90 -14.23 -21.82
CA SER A 260 -20.02 -13.36 -22.65
C SER A 260 -20.68 -13.02 -23.98
#